data_AF-C4K099-F1
#
_entry.id   AF-C4K099-F1
#
_cell.length_a   1.000
_cell.length_b   1.000
_cell.length_c   1.000
_cell.angle_alpha   90.00
_cell.angle_beta   90.00
_cell.angle_gamma   90.00
#
_symmetry.space_group_name_H-M   'P 1'
#
loop_
_entity.id
_entity.type
_entity.pdbx_description
1 polymer ?
#
loop_
_entity_poly.entity_id
_entity_poly.type
_entity_poly.pdbx_seq_one_letter_code
_entity_poly.pdbx_strand_id
1 'polypeptide(L)'
;MTASVLCRHREWIRLQEGKLTATSRLGHIVNDELQAASEQYPGLITLVGARAKNTCLKHLFPSSRRRYPTASINLGVESALSPNPLLFVDTSTSAKDISGVDHGLRSRNSCHAETPYVIRWASERDLFDIFQARLLFLFSDVVCLFADDFPSIQAVVQKITTWVEIGNASDFPSQVEEAREVRRSHRCLFSAQHILALFQKAIQHTAATITEPCNFIAAAMSTDREAYAYHLRTFSKLATKLSLPADTVAQHVSSCILVESYRPRMHHFSARAVFRSQYHHETLTVLEELHPGDLAERMCNTIEDHLEELLFRIERESRLAVACHQENLQSQCESWKLIKTNLTCLACLHRAPERVKACGHSICDICVRRFGRSSPASKNRYLLDSCVLCLARGALTVDMKPRTAGVRMLGIDGGGCRVVMAIQYLTELEKLLHGCFLHEVFDIVSGTSAGGPVLMLMFRHNRPASYCGKTVDKVARRCFGELKGRWRFLRALLRFLHLRAIYSETSLEDLLKVECGDGERLFGHAEISGVRIAVTAVSDRGTRSILTNYNGAVQIQDDRYSLVRPQDIAKEPLIWEV
;
A
#
# COMPACT_ATOMS: atom_id res chain seq x y z
N MET A 1 -26.87 -5.34 -17.54
CA MET A 1 -26.52 -3.92 -17.29
C MET A 1 -27.79 -3.10 -17.40
N THR A 2 -28.49 -2.91 -16.29
CA THR A 2 -29.66 -2.01 -16.23
C THR A 2 -29.15 -0.59 -16.23
N ALA A 3 -29.54 0.22 -17.21
CA ALA A 3 -29.30 1.65 -17.21
C ALA A 3 -29.79 2.24 -15.89
N SER A 4 -28.88 2.78 -15.07
CA SER A 4 -29.27 3.49 -13.86
C SER A 4 -30.07 4.71 -14.31
N VAL A 5 -31.32 4.79 -13.86
CA VAL A 5 -32.09 6.02 -13.96
C VAL A 5 -31.28 7.09 -13.24
N LEU A 6 -30.78 8.11 -13.96
CA LEU A 6 -30.01 9.20 -13.39
C LEU A 6 -30.79 9.80 -12.20
N CYS A 7 -30.28 9.55 -11.00
CA CYS A 7 -30.87 10.01 -9.75
C CYS A 7 -30.86 11.55 -9.75
N ARG A 8 -32.05 12.16 -9.73
CA ARG A 8 -32.20 13.63 -9.70
C ARG A 8 -32.16 14.21 -8.28
N HIS A 9 -31.86 13.40 -7.26
CA HIS A 9 -31.72 13.87 -5.88
C HIS A 9 -30.41 14.63 -5.75
N ARG A 10 -30.48 15.80 -5.10
CA ARG A 10 -29.32 16.66 -4.84
C ARG A 10 -28.87 16.62 -3.38
N GLU A 11 -29.57 15.86 -2.53
CA GLU A 11 -29.15 15.62 -1.16
C GLU A 11 -27.76 14.99 -1.18
N TRP A 12 -26.83 15.60 -0.46
CA TRP A 12 -25.44 15.17 -0.35
C TRP A 12 -25.16 14.60 1.03
N ILE A 13 -25.63 15.28 2.07
CA ILE A 13 -25.48 14.86 3.46
C ILE A 13 -26.82 15.01 4.17
N ARG A 14 -27.20 13.98 4.94
CA ARG A 14 -28.37 13.97 5.80
C ARG A 14 -27.95 13.79 7.25
N LEU A 15 -28.51 14.62 8.13
CA LEU A 15 -28.35 14.49 9.57
C LEU A 15 -29.69 14.08 10.20
N GLN A 16 -29.72 12.93 10.88
CA GLN A 16 -30.94 12.45 11.53
C GLN A 16 -30.58 11.68 12.80
N GLU A 17 -31.17 12.06 13.95
CA GLU A 17 -31.10 11.29 15.21
C GLU A 17 -29.66 10.85 15.60
N GLY A 18 -28.68 11.74 15.46
CA GLY A 18 -27.27 11.42 15.77
C GLY A 18 -26.57 10.51 14.74
N LYS A 19 -27.19 10.27 13.59
CA LYS A 19 -26.60 9.57 12.43
C LYS A 19 -26.29 10.56 11.32
N LEU A 20 -25.10 10.42 10.77
CA LEU A 20 -24.63 11.15 9.61
C LEU A 20 -24.69 10.23 8.39
N THR A 21 -25.37 10.64 7.32
CA THR A 21 -25.47 9.84 6.09
C THR A 21 -24.97 10.65 4.91
N ALA A 22 -24.02 10.12 4.15
CA ALA A 22 -23.64 10.69 2.86
C ALA A 22 -24.30 9.93 1.72
N THR A 23 -24.76 10.65 0.70
CA THR A 23 -25.28 10.08 -0.52
C THR A 23 -24.19 9.98 -1.58
N SER A 24 -24.46 9.27 -2.67
CA SER A 24 -23.61 9.22 -3.87
C SER A 24 -23.61 10.52 -4.71
N ARG A 25 -24.23 11.63 -4.24
CA ARG A 25 -24.38 12.87 -5.03
C ARG A 25 -23.05 13.47 -5.51
N LEU A 26 -22.05 13.60 -4.64
CA LEU A 26 -20.72 14.10 -5.04
C LEU A 26 -20.07 13.16 -6.06
N GLY A 27 -20.24 11.84 -5.90
CA GLY A 27 -19.76 10.85 -6.86
C GLY A 27 -20.43 10.98 -8.23
N HIS A 28 -21.74 11.22 -8.28
CA HIS A 28 -22.47 11.47 -9.52
C HIS A 28 -21.98 12.74 -10.24
N ILE A 29 -21.80 13.84 -9.51
CA ILE A 29 -21.26 15.07 -10.12
C ILE A 29 -19.88 14.79 -10.72
N VAL A 30 -18.99 14.20 -9.93
CA VAL A 30 -17.59 13.99 -10.31
C VAL A 30 -17.44 12.97 -11.44
N ASN A 31 -18.23 11.90 -11.45
CA ASN A 31 -18.07 10.82 -12.44
C ASN A 31 -18.97 10.99 -13.68
N ASP A 32 -20.13 11.63 -13.56
CA ASP A 32 -21.14 11.66 -14.62
C ASP A 32 -21.42 13.07 -15.17
N GLU A 33 -21.26 14.13 -14.38
CA GLU A 33 -21.56 15.51 -14.82
C GLU A 33 -20.30 16.29 -15.26
N LEU A 34 -19.13 15.98 -14.70
CA LEU A 34 -17.85 16.59 -15.07
C LEU A 34 -17.16 15.83 -16.21
N GLN A 35 -16.56 16.56 -17.16
CA GLN A 35 -15.92 15.96 -18.35
C GLN A 35 -14.51 15.45 -18.10
N ALA A 36 -13.75 16.12 -17.22
CA ALA A 36 -12.34 15.82 -16.95
C ALA A 36 -12.05 15.98 -15.45
N ALA A 37 -12.74 15.21 -14.61
CA ALA A 37 -12.70 15.36 -13.15
C ALA A 37 -11.31 15.30 -12.49
N SER A 38 -10.33 14.66 -13.13
CA SER A 38 -8.94 14.62 -12.66
C SER A 38 -8.16 15.90 -12.97
N GLU A 39 -8.62 16.71 -13.92
CA GLU A 39 -7.98 17.92 -14.44
C GLU A 39 -8.78 19.19 -14.12
N GLN A 40 -10.02 19.05 -13.66
CA GLN A 40 -10.87 20.14 -13.21
C GLN A 40 -10.69 20.38 -11.71
N TYR A 41 -10.58 21.65 -11.30
CA TYR A 41 -10.35 22.08 -9.92
C TYR A 41 -11.55 22.89 -9.41
N PRO A 42 -12.59 22.24 -8.87
CA PRO A 42 -13.81 22.94 -8.53
C PRO A 42 -13.61 23.98 -7.41
N GLY A 43 -14.41 25.04 -7.44
CA GLY A 43 -14.63 25.89 -6.27
C GLY A 43 -15.89 25.48 -5.52
N LEU A 44 -15.91 25.60 -4.20
CA LEU A 44 -17.08 25.26 -3.38
C LEU A 44 -17.63 26.49 -2.66
N ILE A 45 -18.87 26.88 -2.96
CA ILE A 45 -19.59 27.94 -2.26
C ILE A 45 -20.63 27.31 -1.34
N THR A 46 -20.58 27.62 -0.05
CA THR A 46 -21.60 27.19 0.92
C THR A 46 -22.58 28.33 1.20
N LEU A 47 -23.85 28.09 0.89
CA LEU A 47 -24.95 29.05 1.00
C LEU A 47 -25.82 28.68 2.21
N VAL A 48 -25.80 29.53 3.23
CA VAL A 48 -26.48 29.32 4.52
C VAL A 48 -27.68 30.25 4.63
N GLY A 49 -28.88 29.70 4.72
CA GLY A 49 -30.12 30.49 4.75
C GLY A 49 -31.38 29.65 4.55
N ALA A 50 -32.51 30.33 4.44
CA ALA A 50 -33.84 29.75 4.29
C ALA A 50 -34.59 30.38 3.10
N ARG A 51 -35.52 31.31 3.33
CA ARG A 51 -36.45 31.83 2.31
C ARG A 51 -35.78 32.82 1.36
N ALA A 52 -34.99 33.76 1.88
CA ALA A 52 -34.26 34.74 1.08
C ALA A 52 -33.22 34.03 0.20
N LYS A 53 -32.45 33.10 0.77
CA LYS A 53 -31.55 32.22 0.01
C LYS A 53 -32.28 31.47 -1.10
N ASN A 54 -33.37 30.78 -0.78
CA ASN A 54 -34.14 30.01 -1.77
C ASN A 54 -34.70 30.89 -2.90
N THR A 55 -35.00 32.16 -2.62
CA THR A 55 -35.42 33.13 -3.63
C THR A 55 -34.24 33.53 -4.52
N CYS A 56 -33.11 33.88 -3.92
CA CYS A 56 -31.87 34.18 -4.63
C CYS A 56 -31.40 33.03 -5.53
N LEU A 57 -31.41 31.79 -5.01
CA LEU A 57 -31.01 30.59 -5.75
C LEU A 57 -31.84 30.34 -7.00
N LYS A 58 -33.14 30.68 -6.99
CA LYS A 58 -34.00 30.58 -8.19
C LYS A 58 -33.60 31.55 -9.28
N HIS A 59 -33.05 32.71 -8.93
CA HIS A 59 -32.57 33.71 -9.86
C HIS A 59 -31.17 33.38 -10.38
N LEU A 60 -30.27 32.96 -9.49
CA LEU A 60 -28.89 32.63 -9.84
C LEU A 60 -28.78 31.32 -10.63
N PHE A 61 -29.61 30.32 -10.32
CA PHE A 61 -29.58 29.00 -10.95
C PHE A 61 -30.97 28.58 -11.42
N PRO A 62 -31.49 29.14 -12.54
CA PRO A 62 -32.85 28.90 -13.02
C PRO A 62 -33.16 27.43 -13.33
N SER A 63 -32.13 26.65 -13.65
CA SER A 63 -32.12 25.20 -13.90
C SER A 63 -32.37 24.37 -12.61
N SER A 64 -32.20 24.97 -11.43
CA SER A 64 -32.24 24.31 -10.11
C SER A 64 -33.62 24.35 -9.45
N ARG A 65 -34.71 24.20 -10.23
CA ARG A 65 -36.09 24.18 -9.71
C ARG A 65 -36.39 22.90 -8.94
N ARG A 66 -36.20 22.84 -7.62
CA ARG A 66 -36.86 21.87 -6.71
C ARG A 66 -36.76 22.28 -5.23
N ARG A 67 -37.82 21.97 -4.46
CA ARG A 67 -37.85 21.99 -2.99
C ARG A 67 -37.18 20.72 -2.46
N TYR A 68 -36.32 20.85 -1.45
CA TYR A 68 -35.56 19.73 -0.87
C TYR A 68 -36.13 19.27 0.48
N PRO A 69 -35.89 18.00 0.87
CA PRO A 69 -36.28 17.47 2.18
C PRO A 69 -35.60 18.23 3.31
N THR A 70 -36.27 18.22 4.45
CA THR A 70 -36.20 19.31 5.41
C THR A 70 -34.92 19.32 6.25
N ALA A 71 -34.09 18.26 6.34
CA ALA A 71 -32.83 18.23 7.12
C ALA A 71 -31.57 17.88 6.28
N SER A 72 -31.59 18.24 4.99
CA SER A 72 -30.58 17.83 4.01
C SER A 72 -29.64 18.98 3.61
N ILE A 73 -28.34 18.69 3.54
CA ILE A 73 -27.36 19.52 2.85
C ILE A 73 -27.36 19.08 1.39
N ASN A 74 -27.66 19.99 0.48
CA ASN A 74 -27.75 19.69 -0.96
C ASN A 74 -26.51 20.17 -1.70
N LEU A 75 -26.14 19.47 -2.78
CA LEU A 75 -24.97 19.80 -3.61
C LEU A 75 -25.36 19.89 -5.09
N GLY A 76 -25.05 21.03 -5.68
CA GLY A 76 -25.19 21.30 -7.11
C GLY A 76 -23.86 21.65 -7.77
N VAL A 77 -23.86 21.65 -9.10
CA VAL A 77 -22.74 22.07 -9.94
C VAL A 77 -23.24 23.03 -11.01
N GLU A 78 -22.43 24.04 -11.31
CA GLU A 78 -22.58 24.94 -12.45
C GLU A 78 -21.26 25.01 -13.21
N SER A 79 -21.34 25.42 -14.48
CA SER A 79 -20.17 25.51 -15.36
C SER A 79 -19.35 24.21 -15.40
N ALA A 80 -20.02 23.06 -15.50
CA ALA A 80 -19.38 21.73 -15.47
C ALA A 80 -18.34 21.50 -16.59
N LEU A 81 -18.37 22.33 -17.64
CA LEU A 81 -17.40 22.34 -18.73
C LEU A 81 -16.15 23.21 -18.45
N SER A 82 -16.19 24.04 -17.40
CA SER A 82 -15.08 24.92 -17.01
C SER A 82 -13.92 24.12 -16.42
N PRO A 83 -12.65 24.53 -16.61
CA PRO A 83 -11.53 23.97 -15.84
C PRO A 83 -11.67 24.21 -14.32
N ASN A 84 -12.47 25.21 -13.92
CA ASN A 84 -12.82 25.49 -12.54
C ASN A 84 -14.36 25.47 -12.40
N PRO A 85 -14.99 24.29 -12.32
CA PRO A 85 -16.43 24.18 -12.08
C PRO A 85 -16.82 24.82 -10.74
N LEU A 86 -18.05 25.30 -10.65
CA LEU A 86 -18.57 25.84 -9.40
C LEU A 86 -19.50 24.82 -8.74
N LEU A 87 -19.07 24.26 -7.61
CA LEU A 87 -19.92 23.49 -6.73
C LEU A 87 -20.58 24.44 -5.74
N PHE A 88 -21.88 24.25 -5.51
CA PHE A 88 -22.61 25.03 -4.52
C PHE A 88 -23.35 24.12 -3.56
N VAL A 89 -23.19 24.41 -2.28
CA VAL A 89 -23.81 23.73 -1.15
C VAL A 89 -24.98 24.56 -0.68
N ASP A 90 -26.16 23.96 -0.63
CA ASP A 90 -27.39 24.56 -0.13
C ASP A 90 -27.73 23.97 1.24
N THR A 91 -27.61 24.78 2.29
CA THR A 91 -27.79 24.39 3.70
C THR A 91 -28.57 25.41 4.53
N SER A 92 -29.29 24.98 5.57
CA SER A 92 -30.12 25.84 6.43
C SER A 92 -29.33 26.53 7.54
N THR A 93 -30.00 27.40 8.29
CA THR A 93 -29.45 28.11 9.46
C THR A 93 -29.43 27.26 10.73
N SER A 94 -30.34 26.30 10.86
CA SER A 94 -30.37 25.33 11.95
C SER A 94 -31.12 24.07 11.53
N ALA A 95 -30.96 22.99 12.31
CA ALA A 95 -31.79 21.78 12.20
C ALA A 95 -33.27 22.01 12.56
N LYS A 96 -33.64 23.17 13.15
CA LYS A 96 -34.98 23.49 13.64
C LYS A 96 -35.82 24.30 12.66
N ASP A 97 -35.21 25.01 11.70
CA ASP A 97 -35.89 25.78 10.63
C ASP A 97 -36.57 24.89 9.56
N ILE A 98 -36.84 23.66 9.97
CA ILE A 98 -36.96 22.41 9.21
C ILE A 98 -38.26 21.68 9.60
N SER A 99 -38.86 22.03 10.75
CA SER A 99 -40.01 21.33 11.36
C SER A 99 -41.39 21.65 10.75
N GLY A 100 -41.44 22.29 9.57
CA GLY A 100 -42.70 22.78 9.00
C GLY A 100 -43.54 21.77 8.20
N VAL A 101 -43.01 20.61 7.77
CA VAL A 101 -43.79 19.63 6.99
C VAL A 101 -43.29 18.21 7.25
N ASP A 102 -44.03 17.46 8.05
CA ASP A 102 -43.88 16.02 8.20
C ASP A 102 -44.36 15.33 6.91
N HIS A 103 -43.46 15.13 5.96
CA HIS A 103 -43.71 14.20 4.85
C HIS A 103 -43.36 12.81 5.33
N GLY A 104 -44.36 12.14 5.89
CA GLY A 104 -44.27 10.81 6.46
C GLY A 104 -43.47 9.82 5.62
N LEU A 105 -42.81 8.91 6.34
CA LEU A 105 -42.07 7.75 5.87
C LEU A 105 -42.87 6.95 4.83
N ARG A 106 -42.77 7.31 3.55
CA ARG A 106 -43.00 6.37 2.46
C ARG A 106 -41.66 5.80 2.07
N SER A 107 -41.52 4.49 2.27
CA SER A 107 -40.46 3.63 1.72
C SER A 107 -40.05 4.12 0.34
N ARG A 108 -38.97 4.92 0.28
CA ARG A 108 -38.35 5.31 -0.97
C ARG A 108 -37.51 4.11 -1.36
N ASN A 109 -37.88 3.43 -2.44
CA ASN A 109 -36.93 2.59 -3.16
C ASN A 109 -35.65 3.41 -3.34
N SER A 110 -34.55 2.98 -2.74
CA SER A 110 -33.26 3.67 -2.79
C SER A 110 -32.85 3.76 -4.26
N CYS A 111 -32.92 4.96 -4.81
CA CYS A 111 -32.50 5.25 -6.18
C CYS A 111 -31.01 5.58 -6.28
N HIS A 112 -30.35 5.74 -5.13
CA HIS A 112 -28.94 6.06 -5.01
C HIS A 112 -28.37 5.45 -3.73
N ALA A 113 -27.08 5.12 -3.75
CA ALA A 113 -26.40 4.57 -2.58
C ALA A 113 -26.31 5.62 -1.47
N GLU A 114 -26.57 5.18 -0.24
CA GLU A 114 -26.41 5.93 1.00
C GLU A 114 -25.36 5.22 1.87
N THR A 115 -24.43 5.99 2.44
CA THR A 115 -23.40 5.49 3.35
C THR A 115 -23.61 6.09 4.73
N PRO A 116 -24.04 5.30 5.72
CA PRO A 116 -24.20 5.77 7.09
C PRO A 116 -22.84 5.82 7.81
N TYR A 117 -22.66 6.83 8.65
CA TYR A 117 -21.52 7.00 9.53
C TYR A 117 -22.00 7.10 10.98
N VAL A 118 -21.39 6.30 11.85
CA VAL A 118 -21.66 6.30 13.29
C VAL A 118 -20.82 7.38 13.94
N ILE A 119 -21.48 8.35 14.56
CA ILE A 119 -20.82 9.39 15.35
C ILE A 119 -20.31 8.77 16.66
N ARG A 120 -19.02 8.92 16.95
CA ARG A 120 -18.35 8.29 18.11
C ARG A 120 -18.05 9.25 19.26
N TRP A 121 -18.58 10.45 19.19
CA TRP A 121 -18.40 11.50 20.18
C TRP A 121 -19.75 12.08 20.57
N ALA A 122 -19.80 12.71 21.74
CA ALA A 122 -20.94 13.49 22.21
C ALA A 122 -20.53 14.97 22.25
N SER A 123 -21.49 15.86 22.02
CA SER A 123 -21.28 17.30 22.16
C SER A 123 -22.57 17.96 22.64
N GLU A 124 -22.42 18.98 23.47
CA GLU A 124 -23.53 19.86 23.86
C GLU A 124 -23.84 20.90 22.77
N ARG A 125 -22.92 21.11 21.83
CA ARG A 125 -23.12 22.00 20.68
C ARG A 125 -24.03 21.33 19.64
N ASP A 126 -24.73 22.16 18.87
CA ASP A 126 -25.60 21.69 17.80
C ASP A 126 -24.79 20.91 16.75
N LEU A 127 -25.21 19.68 16.45
CA LEU A 127 -24.48 18.81 15.52
C LEU A 127 -24.36 19.43 14.13
N PHE A 128 -25.37 20.19 13.69
CA PHE A 128 -25.36 20.84 12.38
C PHE A 128 -24.24 21.88 12.29
N ASP A 129 -24.01 22.64 13.37
CA ASP A 129 -22.92 23.61 13.46
C ASP A 129 -21.54 22.95 13.45
N ILE A 130 -21.41 21.81 14.13
CA ILE A 130 -20.18 21.03 14.12
C ILE A 130 -19.88 20.54 12.69
N PHE A 131 -20.85 19.99 11.97
CA PHE A 131 -20.62 19.50 10.61
C PHE A 131 -20.37 20.63 9.60
N GLN A 132 -21.02 21.78 9.75
CA GLN A 132 -20.70 22.94 8.91
C GLN A 132 -19.25 23.38 9.14
N ALA A 133 -18.86 23.64 10.40
CA ALA A 133 -17.53 24.13 10.75
C ALA A 133 -16.40 23.14 10.50
N ARG A 134 -16.60 21.85 10.85
CA ARG A 134 -15.54 20.83 10.84
C ARG A 134 -15.53 19.91 9.64
N LEU A 135 -16.59 19.90 8.81
CA LEU A 135 -16.65 19.09 7.59
C LEU A 135 -16.87 19.91 6.32
N LEU A 136 -17.89 20.78 6.27
CA LEU A 136 -18.18 21.53 5.04
C LEU A 136 -17.15 22.63 4.77
N PHE A 137 -16.77 23.38 5.80
CA PHE A 137 -15.85 24.51 5.66
C PHE A 137 -14.41 24.08 5.35
N LEU A 138 -14.05 22.81 5.60
CA LEU A 138 -12.81 22.20 5.11
C LEU A 138 -12.65 22.36 3.60
N PHE A 139 -13.75 22.25 2.84
CA PHE A 139 -13.74 22.30 1.38
C PHE A 139 -14.32 23.61 0.82
N SER A 140 -14.98 24.42 1.64
CA SER A 140 -15.63 25.66 1.19
C SER A 140 -14.60 26.76 0.91
N ASP A 141 -14.65 27.37 -0.26
CA ASP A 141 -13.89 28.57 -0.62
C ASP A 141 -14.61 29.84 -0.17
N VAL A 142 -15.94 29.85 -0.22
CA VAL A 142 -16.78 30.97 0.19
C VAL A 142 -17.93 30.45 1.03
N VAL A 143 -18.20 31.11 2.17
CA VAL A 143 -19.39 30.88 2.98
C VAL A 143 -20.26 32.14 2.91
N CYS A 144 -21.46 32.01 2.36
CA CYS A 144 -22.39 33.11 2.17
C CYS A 144 -23.60 32.93 3.09
N LEU A 145 -23.78 33.88 4.00
CA LEU A 145 -24.90 33.95 4.94
C LEU A 145 -25.96 34.91 4.43
N PHE A 146 -27.20 34.45 4.32
CA PHE A 146 -28.34 35.31 3.96
C PHE A 146 -28.89 35.96 5.23
N ALA A 147 -28.45 37.18 5.54
CA ALA A 147 -28.80 37.88 6.78
C ALA A 147 -30.31 38.02 7.00
N ASP A 148 -31.09 38.22 5.94
CA ASP A 148 -32.57 38.31 6.00
C ASP A 148 -33.26 37.01 6.46
N ASP A 149 -32.55 35.88 6.41
CA ASP A 149 -33.04 34.59 6.91
C ASP A 149 -32.73 34.37 8.41
N PHE A 150 -32.09 35.34 9.07
CA PHE A 150 -31.85 35.33 10.51
C PHE A 150 -32.82 36.28 11.23
N PRO A 151 -33.19 35.99 12.50
CA PRO A 151 -34.07 36.87 13.26
C PRO A 151 -33.52 38.29 13.48
N SER A 152 -32.19 38.44 13.49
CA SER A 152 -31.49 39.71 13.63
C SER A 152 -30.04 39.59 13.17
N ILE A 153 -29.37 40.72 12.94
CA ILE A 153 -27.93 40.74 12.67
C ILE A 153 -27.12 40.16 13.86
N GLN A 154 -27.61 40.33 15.09
CA GLN A 154 -27.01 39.74 16.28
C GLN A 154 -27.02 38.21 16.23
N ALA A 155 -28.07 37.61 15.67
CA ALA A 155 -28.14 36.17 15.47
C ALA A 155 -27.12 35.69 14.41
N VAL A 156 -26.87 36.49 13.37
CA VAL A 156 -25.79 36.21 12.40
C VAL A 156 -24.43 36.22 13.10
N VAL A 157 -24.16 37.25 13.90
CA VAL A 157 -22.91 37.36 14.68
C VAL A 157 -22.74 36.17 15.61
N GLN A 158 -23.77 35.81 16.39
CA GLN A 158 -23.74 34.64 17.27
C GLN A 158 -23.45 33.33 16.50
N LYS A 159 -24.01 33.19 15.30
CA LYS A 159 -23.78 32.01 14.45
C LYS A 159 -22.32 31.92 14.01
N ILE A 160 -21.75 33.03 13.53
CA ILE A 160 -20.34 33.12 13.15
C ILE A 160 -19.45 32.85 14.37
N THR A 161 -19.73 33.46 15.51
CA THR A 161 -19.00 33.23 16.76
C THR A 161 -19.02 31.74 17.14
N THR A 162 -20.17 31.09 17.02
CA THR A 162 -20.30 29.64 17.28
C THR A 162 -19.38 28.82 16.38
N TRP A 163 -19.32 29.11 15.08
CA TRP A 163 -18.42 28.39 14.17
C TRP A 163 -16.94 28.70 14.42
N VAL A 164 -16.61 29.95 14.79
CA VAL A 164 -15.24 30.35 15.16
C VAL A 164 -14.80 29.61 16.42
N GLU A 165 -15.66 29.49 17.42
CA GLU A 165 -15.38 28.73 18.64
C GLU A 165 -15.26 27.22 18.42
N ILE A 166 -16.05 26.65 17.50
CA ILE A 166 -15.90 25.24 17.10
C ILE A 166 -14.56 25.04 16.36
N GLY A 167 -14.11 26.06 15.63
CA GLY A 167 -12.91 26.03 14.79
C GLY A 167 -13.10 25.17 13.54
N ASN A 168 -12.27 25.42 12.52
CA ASN A 168 -12.24 24.58 11.31
C ASN A 168 -11.40 23.30 11.55
N ALA A 169 -11.85 22.20 10.94
CA ALA A 169 -11.07 21.07 10.42
C ALA A 169 -9.55 21.22 10.19
N SER A 170 -9.19 22.37 9.64
CA SER A 170 -7.94 22.62 8.90
C SER A 170 -6.76 22.96 9.81
N ASP A 171 -5.58 22.42 9.46
CA ASP A 171 -4.28 22.76 10.06
C ASP A 171 -3.68 24.08 9.54
N PHE A 172 -4.26 24.69 8.50
CA PHE A 172 -3.71 25.88 7.84
C PHE A 172 -4.07 27.19 8.56
N PRO A 173 -3.14 28.17 8.63
CA PRO A 173 -3.36 29.44 9.30
C PRO A 173 -4.49 30.25 8.64
N SER A 174 -5.42 30.75 9.44
CA SER A 174 -6.50 31.64 9.02
C SER A 174 -6.00 33.09 8.96
N GLN A 175 -5.50 33.54 7.82
CA GLN A 175 -5.34 34.99 7.54
C GLN A 175 -6.41 35.43 6.53
N VAL A 176 -6.68 36.74 6.49
CA VAL A 176 -7.76 37.43 5.73
C VAL A 176 -7.50 37.41 4.20
N GLU A 177 -6.95 36.31 3.69
CA GLU A 177 -6.73 36.05 2.27
C GLU A 177 -7.88 35.17 1.72
N GLU A 178 -8.16 35.30 0.42
CA GLU A 178 -9.15 34.47 -0.25
C GLU A 178 -8.82 32.98 -0.04
N ALA A 179 -9.71 32.22 0.61
CA ALA A 179 -9.44 30.83 1.03
C ALA A 179 -8.93 29.92 -0.10
N ARG A 180 -9.35 30.20 -1.34
CA ARG A 180 -8.89 29.50 -2.53
C ARG A 180 -7.41 29.78 -2.86
N GLU A 181 -6.95 31.01 -2.69
CA GLU A 181 -5.54 31.38 -2.91
C GLU A 181 -4.67 30.79 -1.79
N VAL A 182 -5.13 30.80 -0.54
CA VAL A 182 -4.45 30.11 0.57
C VAL A 182 -4.30 28.62 0.26
N ARG A 183 -5.36 27.96 -0.21
CA ARG A 183 -5.27 26.55 -0.64
C ARG A 183 -4.29 26.37 -1.80
N ARG A 184 -4.23 27.29 -2.76
CA ARG A 184 -3.29 27.24 -3.86
C ARG A 184 -1.84 27.37 -3.37
N SER A 185 -1.54 28.35 -2.54
CA SER A 185 -0.19 28.58 -1.99
C SER A 185 0.30 27.41 -1.12
N HIS A 186 -0.62 26.74 -0.42
CA HIS A 186 -0.31 25.55 0.38
C HIS A 186 -0.43 24.22 -0.39
N ARG A 187 -0.59 24.27 -1.72
CA ARG A 187 -0.75 23.09 -2.59
C ARG A 187 -1.87 22.15 -2.12
N CYS A 188 -3.00 22.71 -1.70
CA CYS A 188 -4.21 22.03 -1.25
C CYS A 188 -5.44 22.40 -2.11
N LEU A 189 -5.21 22.89 -3.33
CA LEU A 189 -6.25 23.03 -4.34
C LEU A 189 -6.46 21.67 -5.02
N PHE A 190 -7.56 21.01 -4.70
CA PHE A 190 -7.83 19.63 -5.11
C PHE A 190 -8.58 19.56 -6.44
N SER A 191 -8.23 18.57 -7.27
CA SER A 191 -9.08 18.22 -8.42
C SER A 191 -10.44 17.69 -7.94
N ALA A 192 -11.43 17.65 -8.82
CA ALA A 192 -12.76 17.11 -8.47
C ALA A 192 -12.67 15.65 -7.98
N GLN A 193 -11.78 14.86 -8.58
CA GLN A 193 -11.53 13.49 -8.17
C GLN A 193 -10.86 13.39 -6.79
N HIS A 194 -9.95 14.31 -6.46
CA HIS A 194 -9.35 14.39 -5.13
C HIS A 194 -10.36 14.88 -4.08
N ILE A 195 -11.23 15.85 -4.40
CA ILE A 195 -12.31 16.29 -3.52
C ILE A 195 -13.21 15.10 -3.16
N LEU A 196 -13.62 14.30 -4.14
CA LEU A 196 -14.44 13.10 -3.89
C LEU A 196 -13.77 12.13 -2.90
N ALA A 197 -12.50 11.80 -3.13
CA ALA A 197 -11.76 10.87 -2.30
C ALA A 197 -11.49 11.42 -0.88
N LEU A 198 -11.04 12.67 -0.78
CA LEU A 198 -10.71 13.33 0.48
C LEU A 198 -11.94 13.66 1.30
N PHE A 199 -13.07 14.01 0.66
CA PHE A 199 -14.33 14.22 1.37
C PHE A 199 -14.81 12.94 2.06
N GLN A 200 -14.69 11.78 1.39
CA GLN A 200 -15.02 10.49 2.01
C GLN A 200 -14.13 10.18 3.22
N LYS A 201 -12.86 10.59 3.21
CA LYS A 201 -11.98 10.46 4.38
C LYS A 201 -12.30 11.48 5.47
N ALA A 202 -12.59 12.73 5.09
CA ALA A 202 -12.96 13.79 6.02
C ALA A 202 -14.25 13.45 6.78
N ILE A 203 -15.28 12.92 6.10
CA ILE A 203 -16.53 12.53 6.79
C ILE A 203 -16.32 11.35 7.76
N GLN A 204 -15.47 10.39 7.41
CA GLN A 204 -15.06 9.30 8.31
C GLN A 204 -14.34 9.84 9.54
N HIS A 205 -13.42 10.77 9.31
CA HIS A 205 -12.67 11.44 10.36
C HIS A 205 -13.61 12.23 11.29
N THR A 206 -14.45 13.13 10.75
CA THR A 206 -15.39 13.93 11.54
C THR A 206 -16.38 13.07 12.31
N ALA A 207 -16.81 11.91 11.77
CA ALA A 207 -17.65 10.97 12.52
C ALA A 207 -16.91 10.28 13.68
N ALA A 208 -15.59 10.06 13.55
CA ALA A 208 -14.76 9.44 14.57
C ALA A 208 -14.30 10.43 15.64
N THR A 209 -13.92 11.67 15.28
CA THR A 209 -13.42 12.69 16.19
C THR A 209 -13.68 14.11 15.67
N ILE A 210 -13.81 15.07 16.58
CA ILE A 210 -13.93 16.51 16.29
C ILE A 210 -12.86 17.35 16.99
N THR A 211 -12.02 16.74 17.83
CA THR A 211 -10.94 17.43 18.56
C THR A 211 -9.67 17.51 17.73
N GLU A 212 -9.40 16.48 16.95
CA GLU A 212 -8.23 16.42 16.09
C GLU A 212 -8.48 17.15 14.75
N PRO A 213 -7.45 17.75 14.15
CA PRO A 213 -7.54 18.30 12.82
C PRO A 213 -7.56 17.21 11.74
N CYS A 214 -8.19 17.51 10.60
CA CYS A 214 -8.25 16.58 9.48
C CYS A 214 -7.02 16.75 8.58
N ASN A 215 -6.01 15.92 8.80
CA ASN A 215 -4.78 15.93 8.01
C ASN A 215 -4.98 15.24 6.64
N PHE A 216 -5.11 16.04 5.57
CA PHE A 216 -5.30 15.52 4.21
C PHE A 216 -4.13 14.68 3.68
N ILE A 217 -2.91 14.99 4.11
CA ILE A 217 -1.69 14.28 3.73
C ILE A 217 -1.75 12.85 4.28
N ALA A 218 -2.07 12.72 5.57
CA ALA A 218 -2.29 11.43 6.24
C ALA A 218 -3.53 10.70 5.70
N ALA A 219 -4.59 11.42 5.32
CA ALA A 219 -5.78 10.82 4.74
C ALA A 219 -5.53 10.25 3.33
N ALA A 220 -4.69 10.92 2.53
CA ALA A 220 -4.33 10.52 1.19
C ALA A 220 -3.28 9.38 1.16
N MET A 221 -2.45 9.27 2.19
CA MET A 221 -1.35 8.32 2.26
C MET A 221 -1.56 7.26 3.34
N SER A 222 -1.37 6.00 2.97
CA SER A 222 -1.35 4.86 3.90
C SER A 222 0.09 4.42 4.16
N THR A 223 0.93 5.32 4.67
CA THR A 223 2.33 4.98 4.97
C THR A 223 2.38 4.10 6.21
N ASP A 224 2.94 2.90 6.06
CA ASP A 224 3.28 2.04 7.20
C ASP A 224 4.58 2.58 7.83
N ARG A 225 4.43 3.38 8.89
CA ARG A 225 5.53 4.07 9.55
C ARG A 225 6.50 3.12 10.24
N GLU A 226 5.99 2.04 10.81
CA GLU A 226 6.81 1.01 11.45
C GLU A 226 7.68 0.27 10.42
N ALA A 227 7.08 -0.13 9.29
CA ALA A 227 7.83 -0.75 8.20
C ALA A 227 8.87 0.22 7.61
N TYR A 228 8.50 1.49 7.39
CA TYR A 228 9.45 2.52 6.93
C TYR A 228 10.64 2.66 7.87
N ALA A 229 10.40 2.82 9.18
CA ALA A 229 11.46 2.95 10.18
C ALA A 229 12.39 1.72 10.19
N TYR A 230 11.84 0.51 10.09
CA TYR A 230 12.63 -0.72 10.01
C TYR A 230 13.56 -0.75 8.79
N HIS A 231 13.02 -0.41 7.61
CA HIS A 231 13.76 -0.45 6.36
C HIS A 231 14.82 0.65 6.28
N LEU A 232 14.47 1.86 6.72
CA LEU A 232 15.41 2.98 6.84
C LEU A 232 16.55 2.62 7.80
N ARG A 233 16.25 2.11 8.99
CA ARG A 233 17.28 1.71 9.98
C ARG A 233 18.24 0.67 9.42
N THR A 234 17.73 -0.32 8.70
CA THR A 234 18.56 -1.34 8.05
C THR A 234 19.51 -0.72 7.04
N PHE A 235 19.02 0.21 6.22
CA PHE A 235 19.84 0.93 5.25
C PHE A 235 20.86 1.87 5.92
N SER A 236 20.44 2.69 6.89
CA SER A 236 21.32 3.64 7.57
C SER A 236 22.47 2.94 8.30
N LYS A 237 22.23 1.78 8.92
CA LYS A 237 23.31 0.94 9.50
C LYS A 237 24.34 0.51 8.46
N LEU A 238 23.90 0.14 7.26
CA LEU A 238 24.79 -0.25 6.15
C LEU A 238 25.55 0.97 5.60
N ALA A 239 24.87 2.10 5.46
CA ALA A 239 25.47 3.36 4.99
C ALA A 239 26.57 3.84 5.96
N THR A 240 26.31 3.82 7.27
CA THR A 240 27.30 4.17 8.30
C THR A 240 28.48 3.21 8.31
N LYS A 241 28.23 1.89 8.19
CA LYS A 241 29.30 0.89 8.14
C LYS A 241 30.27 1.09 6.97
N LEU A 242 29.78 1.63 5.85
CA LEU A 242 30.56 1.89 4.64
C LEU A 242 30.99 3.35 4.49
N SER A 243 30.75 4.17 5.52
CA SER A 243 31.08 5.60 5.52
C SER A 243 30.56 6.35 4.28
N LEU A 244 29.32 6.06 3.87
CA LEU A 244 28.72 6.79 2.76
C LEU A 244 28.56 8.28 3.10
N PRO A 245 28.77 9.19 2.14
CA PRO A 245 28.55 10.62 2.38
C PRO A 245 27.10 10.89 2.80
N ALA A 246 26.90 11.75 3.81
CA ALA A 246 25.58 12.08 4.34
C ALA A 246 24.64 12.63 3.26
N ASP A 247 25.17 13.42 2.32
CA ASP A 247 24.42 13.94 1.17
C ASP A 247 23.95 12.84 0.22
N THR A 248 24.78 11.83 -0.05
CA THR A 248 24.38 10.64 -0.84
C THR A 248 23.23 9.88 -0.17
N VAL A 249 23.29 9.72 1.16
CA VAL A 249 22.21 9.11 1.94
C VAL A 249 20.93 9.95 1.85
N ALA A 250 21.02 11.27 2.02
CA ALA A 250 19.88 12.17 1.96
C ALA A 250 19.22 12.21 0.56
N GLN A 251 20.02 12.28 -0.52
CA GLN A 251 19.53 12.19 -1.90
C GLN A 251 18.83 10.85 -2.18
N HIS A 252 19.36 9.75 -1.67
CA HIS A 252 18.74 8.44 -1.85
C HIS A 252 17.41 8.33 -1.09
N VAL A 253 17.38 8.69 0.20
CA VAL A 253 16.17 8.65 1.03
C VAL A 253 15.08 9.55 0.46
N SER A 254 15.40 10.78 0.09
CA SER A 254 14.45 11.72 -0.54
C SER A 254 13.87 11.16 -1.84
N SER A 255 14.69 10.58 -2.72
CA SER A 255 14.20 9.96 -3.96
C SER A 255 13.31 8.72 -3.73
N CYS A 256 13.56 7.96 -2.66
CA CYS A 256 12.72 6.86 -2.22
C CYS A 256 11.36 7.35 -1.68
N ILE A 257 11.34 8.45 -0.92
CA ILE A 257 10.12 9.11 -0.45
C ILE A 257 9.32 9.67 -1.63
N LEU A 258 9.98 10.25 -2.63
CA LEU A 258 9.36 10.79 -3.83
C LEU A 258 8.53 9.73 -4.57
N VAL A 259 9.11 8.56 -4.87
CA VAL A 259 8.43 7.50 -5.64
C VAL A 259 7.31 6.80 -4.85
N GLU A 260 7.33 6.89 -3.53
CA GLU A 260 6.26 6.37 -2.67
C GLU A 260 5.11 7.37 -2.51
N SER A 261 5.42 8.66 -2.36
CA SER A 261 4.45 9.73 -2.09
C SER A 261 3.78 10.27 -3.35
N TYR A 262 4.54 10.44 -4.45
CA TYR A 262 4.09 11.08 -5.69
C TYR A 262 3.86 10.04 -6.80
N ARG A 263 3.00 9.07 -6.51
CA ARG A 263 2.56 8.05 -7.49
C ARG A 263 1.64 8.68 -8.54
N PRO A 264 1.52 8.10 -9.76
CA PRO A 264 0.58 8.60 -10.76
C PRO A 264 -0.82 8.80 -10.20
N ARG A 265 -1.42 9.97 -10.47
CA ARG A 265 -2.75 10.41 -9.98
C ARG A 265 -2.84 10.80 -8.50
N MET A 266 -1.73 10.73 -7.74
CA MET A 266 -1.70 11.33 -6.40
C MET A 266 -1.77 12.84 -6.49
N HIS A 267 -2.36 13.47 -5.48
CA HIS A 267 -2.30 14.92 -5.33
C HIS A 267 -0.88 15.35 -4.96
N HIS A 268 -0.36 16.39 -5.62
CA HIS A 268 0.98 16.91 -5.37
C HIS A 268 0.94 17.90 -4.19
N PHE A 269 0.95 17.36 -2.97
CA PHE A 269 1.12 18.13 -1.75
C PHE A 269 2.51 18.79 -1.69
N SER A 270 2.71 19.73 -0.77
CA SER A 270 4.04 20.25 -0.45
C SER A 270 4.98 19.13 0.00
N ALA A 271 6.17 19.04 -0.59
CA ALA A 271 7.22 18.09 -0.22
C ALA A 271 7.60 18.20 1.26
N ARG A 272 7.78 19.42 1.78
CA ARG A 272 8.04 19.63 3.22
C ARG A 272 6.90 19.10 4.07
N ALA A 273 5.67 19.43 3.71
CA ALA A 273 4.50 18.99 4.48
C ALA A 273 4.36 17.46 4.46
N VAL A 274 4.64 16.81 3.33
CA VAL A 274 4.68 15.35 3.21
C VAL A 274 5.76 14.75 4.10
N PHE A 275 6.99 15.26 4.03
CA PHE A 275 8.10 14.76 4.84
C PHE A 275 7.80 14.91 6.33
N ARG A 276 7.45 16.11 6.78
CA ARG A 276 7.15 16.41 8.18
C ARG A 276 5.98 15.60 8.73
N SER A 277 4.92 15.41 7.93
CA SER A 277 3.72 14.71 8.39
C SER A 277 3.86 13.18 8.41
N GLN A 278 4.66 12.60 7.50
CA GLN A 278 4.65 11.14 7.27
C GLN A 278 5.97 10.42 7.54
N TYR A 279 7.09 11.14 7.54
CA TYR A 279 8.43 10.53 7.52
C TYR A 279 9.40 11.12 8.54
N HIS A 280 9.25 12.38 8.93
CA HIS A 280 10.24 13.11 9.71
C HIS A 280 10.51 12.47 11.07
N HIS A 281 9.46 12.14 11.83
CA HIS A 281 9.62 11.60 13.18
C HIS A 281 10.45 10.32 13.17
N GLU A 282 10.04 9.34 12.35
CA GLU A 282 10.71 8.05 12.22
C GLU A 282 12.10 8.18 11.60
N THR A 283 12.29 9.11 10.66
CA THR A 283 13.61 9.40 10.06
C THR A 283 14.56 9.96 11.10
N LEU A 284 14.12 10.95 11.87
CA LEU A 284 14.92 11.57 12.92
C LEU A 284 15.32 10.55 13.97
N THR A 285 14.36 9.79 14.51
CA THR A 285 14.64 8.75 15.52
C THR A 285 15.67 7.74 15.03
N VAL A 286 15.55 7.26 13.79
CA VAL A 286 16.52 6.30 13.23
C VAL A 286 17.91 6.93 13.05
N LEU A 287 17.99 8.20 12.68
CA LEU A 287 19.28 8.88 12.49
C LEU A 287 19.95 9.21 13.84
N GLU A 288 19.19 9.59 14.86
CA GLU A 288 19.68 9.83 16.23
C GLU A 288 20.27 8.55 16.87
N GLU A 289 19.75 7.36 16.54
CA GLU A 289 20.33 6.09 16.97
C GLU A 289 21.77 5.86 16.45
N LEU A 290 22.14 6.52 15.34
CA LEU A 290 23.37 6.23 14.59
C LEU A 290 24.35 7.41 14.58
N HIS A 291 23.87 8.62 14.83
CA HIS A 291 24.63 9.85 14.70
C HIS A 291 24.43 10.72 15.96
N PRO A 292 25.51 11.15 16.64
CA PRO A 292 25.40 12.00 17.82
C PRO A 292 25.14 13.47 17.45
N GLY A 293 24.43 14.18 18.34
CA GLY A 293 24.20 15.62 18.25
C GLY A 293 23.36 16.06 17.06
N ASP A 294 23.53 17.30 16.63
CA ASP A 294 22.67 17.96 15.62
C ASP A 294 22.82 17.43 14.19
N LEU A 295 23.61 16.37 13.97
CA LEU A 295 23.81 15.81 12.62
C LEU A 295 22.53 15.16 12.07
N ALA A 296 21.76 14.47 12.92
CA ALA A 296 20.51 13.84 12.51
C ALA A 296 19.50 14.88 11.99
N GLU A 297 19.34 15.99 12.71
CA GLU A 297 18.47 17.11 12.31
C GLU A 297 18.93 17.75 10.99
N ARG A 298 20.24 17.99 10.83
CA ARG A 298 20.79 18.50 9.55
C ARG A 298 20.52 17.55 8.39
N MET A 299 20.63 16.24 8.61
CA MET A 299 20.31 15.24 7.58
C MET A 299 18.82 15.25 7.24
N CYS A 300 17.92 15.38 8.22
CA CYS A 300 16.48 15.55 7.97
C CYS A 300 16.20 16.80 7.12
N ASN A 301 16.82 17.94 7.44
CA ASN A 301 16.69 19.16 6.63
C ASN A 301 17.22 18.95 5.20
N THR A 302 18.36 18.27 5.05
CA THR A 302 18.92 17.95 3.72
C THR A 302 17.99 17.03 2.92
N ILE A 303 17.33 16.05 3.57
CA ILE A 303 16.32 15.18 2.94
C ILE A 303 15.12 16.01 2.47
N GLU A 304 14.65 16.95 3.30
CA GLU A 304 13.56 17.85 2.97
C GLU A 304 13.89 18.72 1.74
N ASP A 305 15.08 19.33 1.71
CA ASP A 305 15.55 20.16 0.58
C ASP A 305 15.67 19.35 -0.72
N HIS A 306 16.27 18.16 -0.68
CA HIS A 306 16.37 17.28 -1.85
C HIS A 306 14.99 16.81 -2.34
N LEU A 307 14.05 16.55 -1.44
CA LEU A 307 12.69 16.15 -1.82
C LEU A 307 11.96 17.29 -2.53
N GLU A 308 12.16 18.54 -2.10
CA GLU A 308 11.63 19.72 -2.79
C GLU A 308 12.23 19.90 -4.18
N GLU A 309 13.54 19.77 -4.31
CA GLU A 309 14.21 19.87 -5.62
C GLU A 309 13.69 18.80 -6.58
N LEU A 310 13.55 17.57 -6.11
CA LEU A 310 12.98 16.46 -6.89
C LEU A 310 11.52 16.70 -7.29
N LEU A 311 10.70 17.24 -6.38
CA LEU A 311 9.31 17.59 -6.67
C LEU A 311 9.23 18.70 -7.73
N PHE A 312 10.07 19.73 -7.60
CA PHE A 312 10.16 20.80 -8.58
C PHE A 312 10.55 20.27 -9.97
N ARG A 313 11.51 19.34 -10.04
CA ARG A 313 11.92 18.69 -11.29
C ARG A 313 10.78 17.90 -11.95
N ILE A 314 10.03 17.08 -11.19
CA ILE A 314 8.92 16.30 -11.79
C ILE A 314 7.83 17.22 -12.35
N GLU A 315 7.61 18.38 -11.75
CA GLU A 315 6.58 19.33 -12.17
C GLU A 315 7.00 20.15 -13.37
N ARG A 316 8.19 20.75 -13.32
CA ARG A 316 8.73 21.58 -14.40
C ARG A 316 8.93 20.77 -15.68
N GLU A 317 9.42 19.54 -15.55
CA GLU A 317 9.77 18.69 -16.69
C GLU A 317 8.65 17.68 -17.04
N SER A 318 7.51 17.73 -16.35
CA SER A 318 6.39 16.77 -16.52
C SER A 318 6.83 15.30 -16.46
N ARG A 319 7.74 14.98 -15.53
CA ARG A 319 8.35 13.65 -15.41
C ARG A 319 7.63 12.81 -14.36
N LEU A 320 7.70 11.50 -14.52
CA LEU A 320 7.23 10.58 -13.50
C LEU A 320 8.24 10.49 -12.35
N ALA A 321 7.76 10.45 -11.10
CA ALA A 321 8.61 10.27 -9.92
C ALA A 321 9.54 9.04 -10.02
N VAL A 322 9.06 7.95 -10.64
CA VAL A 322 9.86 6.75 -10.88
C VAL A 322 11.06 7.00 -11.80
N ALA A 323 10.92 7.89 -12.79
CA ALA A 323 11.99 8.23 -13.72
C ALA A 323 13.07 9.06 -13.02
N CYS A 324 12.69 10.09 -12.26
CA CYS A 324 13.63 10.89 -11.47
C CYS A 324 14.37 10.03 -10.43
N HIS A 325 13.65 9.13 -9.75
CA HIS A 325 14.27 8.21 -8.81
C HIS A 325 15.21 7.21 -9.50
N GLN A 326 14.86 6.70 -10.68
CA GLN A 326 15.73 5.82 -11.46
C GLN A 326 17.04 6.53 -11.87
N GLU A 327 16.98 7.80 -12.28
CA GLU A 327 18.19 8.59 -12.56
C GLU A 327 19.06 8.79 -11.32
N ASN A 328 18.45 9.04 -10.16
CA ASN A 328 19.18 9.16 -8.90
C ASN A 328 19.89 7.83 -8.53
N LEU A 329 19.23 6.69 -8.74
CA LEU A 329 19.87 5.39 -8.54
C LEU A 329 21.06 5.19 -9.50
N GLN A 330 20.90 5.62 -10.75
CA GLN A 330 21.93 5.50 -11.79
C GLN A 330 23.16 6.38 -11.50
N SER A 331 22.96 7.64 -11.08
CA SER A 331 24.04 8.56 -10.76
C SER A 331 24.90 8.09 -9.58
N GLN A 332 24.31 7.30 -8.67
CA GLN A 332 24.96 6.79 -7.46
C GLN A 332 25.33 5.30 -7.55
N CYS A 333 25.36 4.71 -8.75
CA CYS A 333 25.51 3.26 -8.94
C CYS A 333 26.79 2.65 -8.34
N GLU A 334 27.89 3.40 -8.27
CA GLU A 334 29.14 2.93 -7.65
C GLU A 334 28.98 2.70 -6.15
N SER A 335 28.29 3.59 -5.43
CA SER A 335 27.96 3.41 -4.01
C SER A 335 27.09 2.16 -3.81
N TRP A 336 26.17 1.89 -4.73
CA TRP A 336 25.26 0.75 -4.64
C TRP A 336 25.93 -0.60 -4.91
N LYS A 337 27.07 -0.65 -5.61
CA LYS A 337 27.85 -1.89 -5.76
C LYS A 337 28.38 -2.41 -4.42
N LEU A 338 28.61 -1.51 -3.46
CA LEU A 338 29.19 -1.83 -2.15
C LEU A 338 28.15 -2.36 -1.14
N ILE A 339 26.85 -2.12 -1.38
CA ILE A 339 25.77 -2.48 -0.45
C ILE A 339 24.93 -3.61 -1.02
N LYS A 340 24.75 -4.66 -0.23
CA LYS A 340 23.76 -5.72 -0.47
C LYS A 340 23.04 -6.05 0.83
N THR A 341 21.74 -6.29 0.72
CA THR A 341 20.90 -6.79 1.83
C THR A 341 19.79 -7.64 1.27
N ASN A 342 19.33 -8.59 2.07
CA ASN A 342 18.18 -9.47 1.87
C ASN A 342 16.96 -9.05 2.71
N LEU A 343 17.08 -8.00 3.54
CA LEU A 343 16.03 -7.54 4.46
C LEU A 343 15.27 -6.31 3.95
N THR A 344 15.95 -5.44 3.22
CA THR A 344 15.37 -4.19 2.71
C THR A 344 15.56 -4.07 1.21
N CYS A 345 14.48 -3.78 0.49
CA CYS A 345 14.58 -3.39 -0.91
C CYS A 345 15.21 -1.99 -0.99
N LEU A 346 16.51 -1.92 -1.28
CA LEU A 346 17.25 -0.65 -1.41
C LEU A 346 16.69 0.28 -2.49
N ALA A 347 15.92 -0.25 -3.45
CA ALA A 347 15.25 0.57 -4.46
C ALA A 347 13.96 1.26 -3.99
N CYS A 348 13.55 1.10 -2.72
CA CYS A 348 12.47 1.93 -2.18
C CYS A 348 12.57 2.23 -0.69
N LEU A 349 13.31 1.45 0.11
CA LEU A 349 13.37 1.61 1.57
C LEU A 349 12.02 1.52 2.29
N HIS A 350 11.03 0.85 1.68
CA HIS A 350 9.68 0.70 2.26
C HIS A 350 9.23 -0.75 2.40
N ARG A 351 9.96 -1.71 1.81
CA ARG A 351 9.50 -3.11 1.72
C ARG A 351 10.67 -4.08 1.80
N ALA A 352 10.39 -5.28 2.29
CA ALA A 352 11.30 -6.40 2.17
C ALA A 352 11.41 -6.83 0.69
N PRO A 353 12.61 -7.24 0.23
CA PRO A 353 12.80 -7.72 -1.13
C PRO A 353 12.21 -9.12 -1.28
N GLU A 354 11.72 -9.46 -2.47
CA GLU A 354 11.09 -10.77 -2.75
C GLU A 354 11.90 -11.55 -3.79
N ARG A 355 12.78 -10.88 -4.53
CA ARG A 355 13.51 -11.41 -5.68
C ARG A 355 14.98 -11.01 -5.61
N VAL A 356 15.86 -11.81 -6.19
CA VAL A 356 17.31 -11.55 -6.20
C VAL A 356 17.83 -11.53 -7.65
N LYS A 357 18.61 -10.50 -7.98
CA LYS A 357 19.33 -10.34 -9.25
C LYS A 357 20.63 -11.15 -9.24
N ALA A 358 21.15 -11.49 -10.42
CA ALA A 358 22.43 -12.20 -10.58
C ALA A 358 23.62 -11.49 -9.91
N CYS A 359 23.59 -10.14 -9.83
CA CYS A 359 24.61 -9.37 -9.11
C CYS A 359 24.51 -9.49 -7.57
N GLY A 360 23.48 -10.15 -7.04
CA GLY A 360 23.23 -10.32 -5.60
C GLY A 360 22.38 -9.22 -4.96
N HIS A 361 22.01 -8.17 -5.70
CA HIS A 361 21.02 -7.21 -5.19
C HIS A 361 19.63 -7.82 -5.17
N SER A 362 18.84 -7.44 -4.18
CA SER A 362 17.48 -7.91 -3.99
C SER A 362 16.46 -6.79 -4.20
N ILE A 363 15.25 -7.15 -4.63
CA ILE A 363 14.20 -6.18 -5.03
C ILE A 363 12.81 -6.69 -4.64
N CYS A 364 11.91 -5.79 -4.20
CA CYS A 364 10.52 -6.12 -3.89
C CYS A 364 9.63 -6.16 -5.13
N ASP A 365 8.50 -6.87 -5.07
CA ASP A 365 7.56 -7.00 -6.19
C ASP A 365 7.01 -5.63 -6.66
N ILE A 366 6.86 -4.63 -5.78
CA ILE A 366 6.44 -3.28 -6.19
C ILE A 366 7.50 -2.58 -7.03
N CYS A 367 8.78 -2.67 -6.65
CA CYS A 367 9.87 -2.10 -7.42
C CYS A 367 10.07 -2.85 -8.75
N VAL A 368 9.85 -4.17 -8.79
CA VAL A 368 9.82 -4.92 -10.06
C VAL A 368 8.75 -4.35 -11.01
N ARG A 369 7.55 -4.02 -10.52
CA ARG A 369 6.51 -3.37 -11.36
C ARG A 369 6.88 -1.94 -11.77
N ARG A 370 7.59 -1.20 -10.90
CA ARG A 370 8.00 0.20 -11.15
C ARG A 370 9.07 0.29 -12.23
N PHE A 371 10.08 -0.58 -12.19
CA PHE A 371 11.26 -0.48 -13.06
C PHE A 371 11.32 -1.55 -14.15
N GLY A 372 10.57 -2.64 -14.02
CA GLY A 372 10.52 -3.73 -14.98
C GLY A 372 9.63 -3.40 -16.17
N ARG A 373 10.00 -3.92 -17.35
CA ARG A 373 9.15 -3.86 -18.54
C ARG A 373 8.15 -5.00 -18.53
N SER A 374 6.87 -4.72 -18.78
CA SER A 374 5.86 -5.76 -18.91
C SER A 374 6.08 -6.56 -20.20
N SER A 375 5.96 -7.88 -20.13
CA SER A 375 6.02 -8.76 -21.29
C SER A 375 4.76 -8.60 -22.15
N PRO A 376 4.87 -8.52 -23.50
CA PRO A 376 3.72 -8.54 -24.38
C PRO A 376 2.86 -9.81 -24.24
N ALA A 377 3.51 -10.94 -23.91
CA ALA A 377 2.84 -12.25 -23.79
C ALA A 377 2.02 -12.38 -22.50
N SER A 378 2.35 -11.63 -21.43
CA SER A 378 1.63 -11.69 -20.16
C SER A 378 1.76 -10.37 -19.40
N LYS A 379 0.61 -9.75 -19.11
CA LYS A 379 0.51 -8.49 -18.34
C LYS A 379 1.09 -8.58 -16.92
N ASN A 380 1.32 -9.79 -16.40
CA ASN A 380 1.86 -10.01 -15.06
C ASN A 380 3.30 -10.56 -15.07
N ARG A 381 3.92 -10.68 -16.25
CA ARG A 381 5.33 -11.02 -16.40
C ARG A 381 6.14 -9.73 -16.60
N TYR A 382 7.17 -9.56 -15.79
CA TYR A 382 8.02 -8.36 -15.80
C TYR A 382 9.48 -8.77 -16.06
N LEU A 383 10.14 -8.03 -16.95
CA LEU A 383 11.54 -8.25 -17.32
C LEU A 383 12.41 -7.10 -16.81
N LEU A 384 13.47 -7.47 -16.09
CA LEU A 384 14.53 -6.56 -15.68
C LEU A 384 15.84 -7.05 -16.33
N ASP A 385 16.38 -6.30 -17.30
CA ASP A 385 17.60 -6.69 -18.03
C ASP A 385 18.89 -6.32 -17.26
N SER A 386 18.82 -5.26 -16.46
CA SER A 386 19.90 -4.77 -15.63
C SER A 386 19.42 -4.58 -14.19
N CYS A 387 20.36 -4.53 -13.25
CA CYS A 387 20.05 -4.17 -11.87
C CYS A 387 19.74 -2.67 -11.76
N VAL A 388 18.64 -2.32 -11.08
CA VAL A 388 18.23 -0.92 -10.87
C VAL A 388 19.17 -0.15 -9.96
N LEU A 389 20.02 -0.85 -9.20
CA LEU A 389 20.95 -0.27 -8.24
C LEU A 389 22.36 -0.14 -8.84
N CYS A 390 22.99 -1.27 -9.18
CA CYS A 390 24.39 -1.27 -9.63
C CYS A 390 24.59 -1.33 -11.15
N LEU A 391 23.50 -1.32 -11.94
CA LEU A 391 23.51 -1.39 -13.39
C LEU A 391 24.14 -2.64 -14.02
N ALA A 392 24.55 -3.62 -13.20
CA ALA A 392 25.03 -4.91 -13.68
C ALA A 392 23.99 -5.58 -14.58
N ARG A 393 24.46 -6.09 -15.73
CA ARG A 393 23.64 -6.86 -16.67
C ARG A 393 23.28 -8.22 -16.06
N GLY A 394 22.08 -8.69 -16.38
CA GLY A 394 21.57 -9.97 -15.90
C GLY A 394 20.06 -9.95 -15.92
N ALA A 395 19.47 -10.73 -16.82
CA ALA A 395 18.04 -10.85 -16.96
C ALA A 395 17.43 -11.47 -15.71
N LEU A 396 16.33 -10.87 -15.24
CA LEU A 396 15.47 -11.45 -14.23
C LEU A 396 14.04 -11.31 -14.76
N THR A 397 13.41 -12.45 -15.03
CA THR A 397 12.01 -12.55 -15.40
C THR A 397 11.22 -12.85 -14.14
N VAL A 398 10.25 -12.00 -13.83
CA VAL A 398 9.40 -12.14 -12.64
C VAL A 398 7.97 -12.37 -13.04
N ASP A 399 7.44 -13.51 -12.64
CA ASP A 399 6.03 -13.84 -12.82
C ASP A 399 5.25 -13.49 -11.56
N MET A 400 4.30 -12.57 -11.71
CA MET A 400 3.46 -12.15 -10.61
C MET A 400 2.08 -12.77 -10.72
N LYS A 401 1.51 -13.10 -9.56
CA LYS A 401 0.09 -13.44 -9.47
C LYS A 401 -0.75 -12.29 -10.05
N PRO A 402 -1.68 -12.55 -10.98
CA PRO A 402 -2.64 -11.55 -11.42
C PRO A 402 -3.41 -10.96 -10.23
N ARG A 403 -3.68 -9.65 -10.26
CA ARG A 403 -4.37 -8.95 -9.15
C ARG A 403 -5.78 -9.48 -8.90
N THR A 404 -6.46 -9.92 -9.96
CA THR A 404 -7.84 -10.43 -9.93
C THR A 404 -7.94 -11.94 -9.72
N ALA A 405 -6.83 -12.68 -9.77
CA ALA A 405 -6.82 -14.12 -9.58
C ALA A 405 -6.80 -14.49 -8.08
N GLY A 406 -7.41 -15.62 -7.71
CA GLY A 406 -7.20 -16.23 -6.40
C GLY A 406 -5.75 -16.72 -6.23
N VAL A 407 -5.33 -16.96 -4.98
CA VAL A 407 -4.00 -17.55 -4.69
C VAL A 407 -4.06 -19.06 -4.93
N ARG A 408 -3.12 -19.57 -5.74
CA ARG A 408 -3.00 -21.00 -6.06
C ARG A 408 -1.90 -21.61 -5.19
N MET A 409 -2.27 -22.52 -4.29
CA MET A 409 -1.37 -23.10 -3.29
C MET A 409 -1.21 -24.61 -3.50
N LEU A 410 0.02 -25.13 -3.29
CA LEU A 410 0.31 -26.56 -3.23
C LEU A 410 1.04 -26.89 -1.93
N GLY A 411 0.53 -27.88 -1.18
CA GLY A 411 1.22 -28.45 -0.02
C GLY A 411 1.71 -29.87 -0.34
N ILE A 412 2.96 -30.18 0.00
CA ILE A 412 3.51 -31.54 -0.06
C ILE A 412 3.88 -31.99 1.36
N ASP A 413 3.09 -32.91 1.90
CA ASP A 413 3.30 -33.47 3.22
C ASP A 413 4.60 -34.29 3.31
N GLY A 414 5.17 -34.29 4.52
CA GLY A 414 6.29 -35.16 4.85
C GLY A 414 5.88 -36.62 4.93
N GLY A 415 6.78 -37.52 4.55
CA GLY A 415 6.50 -38.96 4.61
C GLY A 415 7.67 -39.88 4.27
N GLY A 416 8.89 -39.34 4.23
CA GLY A 416 10.07 -40.02 3.70
C GLY A 416 9.86 -40.43 2.24
N CYS A 417 10.18 -41.67 1.90
CA CYS A 417 10.05 -42.21 0.54
C CYS A 417 8.60 -42.19 0.00
N ARG A 418 7.59 -42.05 0.87
CA ARG A 418 6.17 -41.99 0.48
C ARG A 418 5.80 -40.71 -0.28
N VAL A 419 6.68 -39.70 -0.30
CA VAL A 419 6.52 -38.49 -1.11
C VAL A 419 6.33 -38.79 -2.60
N VAL A 420 6.78 -39.97 -3.06
CA VAL A 420 6.52 -40.48 -4.41
C VAL A 420 5.04 -40.46 -4.79
N MET A 421 4.12 -40.61 -3.83
CA MET A 421 2.68 -40.53 -4.11
C MET A 421 2.23 -39.13 -4.52
N ALA A 422 2.70 -38.09 -3.83
CA ALA A 422 2.45 -36.71 -4.24
C ALA A 422 3.04 -36.43 -5.63
N ILE A 423 4.23 -36.95 -5.92
CA ILE A 423 4.87 -36.81 -7.24
C ILE A 423 4.06 -37.47 -8.35
N GLN A 424 3.43 -38.63 -8.11
CA GLN A 424 2.56 -39.27 -9.10
C GLN A 424 1.34 -38.41 -9.44
N TYR A 425 0.68 -37.83 -8.42
CA TYR A 425 -0.41 -36.88 -8.66
C TYR A 425 0.04 -35.67 -9.47
N LEU A 426 1.21 -35.11 -9.16
CA LEU A 426 1.78 -33.98 -9.89
C LEU A 426 2.18 -34.35 -11.32
N THR A 427 2.61 -35.60 -11.56
CA THR A 427 2.93 -36.12 -12.89
C THR A 427 1.68 -36.21 -13.76
N GLU A 428 0.55 -36.68 -13.20
CA GLU A 428 -0.73 -36.68 -13.92
C GLU A 428 -1.25 -35.25 -14.14
N LEU A 429 -1.09 -34.37 -13.15
CA LEU A 429 -1.45 -32.96 -13.30
C LEU A 429 -0.65 -32.28 -14.43
N GLU A 430 0.67 -32.49 -14.51
CA GLU A 430 1.50 -31.98 -15.62
C GLU A 430 1.00 -32.42 -16.99
N LYS A 431 0.55 -33.69 -17.14
CA LYS A 431 -0.01 -34.19 -18.39
C LYS A 431 -1.30 -33.46 -18.78
N LEU A 432 -2.16 -33.16 -17.80
CA LEU A 432 -3.42 -32.44 -18.01
C LEU A 432 -3.23 -30.95 -18.32
N LEU A 433 -2.07 -30.39 -17.96
CA LEU A 433 -1.75 -28.97 -18.15
C LEU A 433 -1.26 -28.63 -19.57
N HIS A 434 -1.19 -29.59 -20.49
CA HIS A 434 -0.94 -29.42 -21.93
C HIS A 434 0.19 -28.42 -22.27
N GLY A 435 1.34 -28.53 -21.61
CA GLY A 435 2.53 -27.71 -21.90
C GLY A 435 2.78 -26.55 -20.95
N CYS A 436 1.92 -26.32 -19.95
CA CYS A 436 2.23 -25.41 -18.84
C CYS A 436 3.09 -26.11 -17.79
N PHE A 437 4.17 -25.46 -17.35
CA PHE A 437 4.98 -25.97 -16.25
C PHE A 437 4.29 -25.74 -14.90
N LEU A 438 4.47 -26.65 -13.93
CA LEU A 438 3.86 -26.50 -12.60
C LEU A 438 4.25 -25.18 -11.91
N HIS A 439 5.45 -24.66 -12.16
CA HIS A 439 5.90 -23.39 -11.61
C HIS A 439 5.16 -22.16 -12.17
N GLU A 440 4.43 -22.29 -13.28
CA GLU A 440 3.56 -21.22 -13.80
C GLU A 440 2.13 -21.32 -13.24
N VAL A 441 1.79 -22.49 -12.69
CA VAL A 441 0.43 -22.81 -12.20
C VAL A 441 0.25 -22.51 -10.72
N PHE A 442 1.30 -22.60 -9.89
CA PHE A 442 1.21 -22.33 -8.45
C PHE A 442 1.88 -21.00 -8.08
N ASP A 443 1.25 -20.25 -7.18
CA ASP A 443 1.81 -18.97 -6.68
C ASP A 443 2.69 -19.20 -5.44
N ILE A 444 2.32 -20.19 -4.62
CA ILE A 444 3.03 -20.58 -3.42
C ILE A 444 2.98 -22.10 -3.25
N VAL A 445 4.12 -22.67 -2.86
CA VAL A 445 4.27 -24.10 -2.59
C VAL A 445 4.93 -24.29 -1.24
N SER A 446 4.44 -25.24 -0.46
CA SER A 446 4.94 -25.54 0.88
C SER A 446 5.26 -27.02 1.06
N GLY A 447 6.38 -27.33 1.69
CA GLY A 447 6.83 -28.71 1.87
C GLY A 447 7.40 -28.99 3.25
N THR A 448 7.23 -30.23 3.72
CA THR A 448 7.79 -30.70 4.99
C THR A 448 8.65 -31.95 4.75
N SER A 449 9.83 -32.02 5.39
CA SER A 449 10.76 -33.15 5.25
C SER A 449 11.07 -33.44 3.77
N ALA A 450 10.91 -34.68 3.29
CA ALA A 450 11.15 -35.06 1.89
C ALA A 450 10.36 -34.21 0.86
N GLY A 451 9.27 -33.54 1.26
CA GLY A 451 8.56 -32.58 0.41
C GLY A 451 9.38 -31.33 0.07
N GLY A 452 10.26 -30.86 0.96
CA GLY A 452 11.09 -29.67 0.75
C GLY A 452 12.03 -29.79 -0.45
N PRO A 453 12.95 -30.78 -0.47
CA PRO A 453 13.84 -30.99 -1.60
C PRO A 453 13.12 -31.25 -2.93
N VAL A 454 11.96 -31.92 -2.89
CA VAL A 454 11.12 -32.13 -4.09
C VAL A 454 10.64 -30.79 -4.66
N LEU A 455 10.24 -29.85 -3.80
CA LEU A 455 9.85 -28.51 -4.24
C LEU A 455 11.03 -27.74 -4.84
N MET A 456 12.24 -27.90 -4.32
CA MET A 456 13.43 -27.27 -4.90
C MET A 456 13.69 -27.80 -6.32
N LEU A 457 13.74 -29.11 -6.51
CA LEU A 457 13.92 -29.68 -7.84
C LEU A 457 12.83 -29.22 -8.81
N MET A 458 11.57 -29.28 -8.38
CA MET A 458 10.43 -29.04 -9.26
C MET A 458 10.18 -27.56 -9.57
N PHE A 459 10.19 -26.69 -8.54
CA PHE A 459 9.78 -25.29 -8.65
C PHE A 459 10.95 -24.30 -8.67
N ARG A 460 12.11 -24.68 -8.13
CA ARG A 460 13.31 -23.82 -8.15
C ARG A 460 14.22 -24.16 -9.34
N HIS A 461 14.41 -25.44 -9.65
CA HIS A 461 15.21 -25.89 -10.81
C HIS A 461 14.37 -26.29 -12.02
N ASN A 462 13.05 -26.08 -11.98
CA ASN A 462 12.13 -26.34 -13.08
C ASN A 462 12.23 -27.78 -13.64
N ARG A 463 12.48 -28.76 -12.77
CA ARG A 463 12.53 -30.18 -13.17
C ARG A 463 11.11 -30.74 -13.30
N PRO A 464 10.82 -31.53 -14.35
CA PRO A 464 9.53 -32.22 -14.47
C PRO A 464 9.25 -33.15 -13.30
N ALA A 465 7.98 -33.37 -12.96
CA ALA A 465 7.61 -34.28 -11.87
C ALA A 465 8.14 -35.70 -12.08
N SER A 466 8.22 -36.16 -13.33
CA SER A 466 8.78 -37.46 -13.69
C SER A 466 10.28 -37.59 -13.37
N TYR A 467 11.06 -36.49 -13.47
CA TYR A 467 12.45 -36.43 -13.05
C TYR A 467 12.56 -36.53 -11.53
N CYS A 468 11.79 -35.71 -10.79
CA CYS A 468 11.78 -35.72 -9.33
C CYS A 468 11.44 -37.11 -8.77
N GLY A 469 10.51 -37.83 -9.40
CA GLY A 469 10.16 -39.20 -9.01
C GLY A 469 11.33 -40.19 -9.13
N LYS A 470 12.09 -40.11 -10.23
CA LYS A 470 13.32 -40.93 -10.42
C LYS A 470 14.40 -40.57 -9.41
N THR A 471 14.59 -39.27 -9.14
CA THR A 471 15.56 -38.81 -8.14
C THR A 471 15.20 -39.31 -6.74
N VAL A 472 13.92 -39.24 -6.35
CA VAL A 472 13.47 -39.78 -5.05
C VAL A 472 13.71 -41.30 -4.94
N ASP A 473 13.47 -42.10 -5.99
CA ASP A 473 13.78 -43.54 -5.96
C ASP A 473 15.29 -43.80 -5.79
N LYS A 474 16.13 -43.03 -6.50
CA LYS A 474 17.60 -43.07 -6.38
C LYS A 474 18.06 -42.72 -4.96
N VAL A 475 17.53 -41.64 -4.38
CA VAL A 475 17.79 -41.23 -2.98
C VAL A 475 17.37 -42.32 -2.02
N ALA A 476 16.18 -42.88 -2.21
CA ALA A 476 15.62 -43.91 -1.34
C ALA A 476 16.49 -45.18 -1.30
N ARG A 477 16.92 -45.66 -2.47
CA ARG A 477 17.78 -46.85 -2.57
C ARG A 477 19.16 -46.63 -1.96
N ARG A 478 19.76 -45.45 -2.15
CA ARG A 478 21.11 -45.15 -1.64
C ARG A 478 21.11 -44.92 -0.13
N CYS A 479 20.17 -44.12 0.38
CA CYS A 479 20.15 -43.73 1.80
C CYS A 479 19.53 -44.81 2.70
N PHE A 480 18.50 -45.51 2.23
CA PHE A 480 17.74 -46.47 3.05
C PHE A 480 17.93 -47.93 2.62
N GLY A 481 18.66 -48.20 1.53
CA GLY A 481 18.88 -49.55 1.01
C GLY A 481 19.99 -50.35 1.69
N GLU A 482 20.84 -49.72 2.52
CA GLU A 482 21.99 -50.38 3.17
C GLU A 482 21.61 -51.38 4.28
N LEU A 483 20.42 -51.25 4.86
CA LEU A 483 19.95 -52.10 5.97
C LEU A 483 19.24 -53.38 5.49
N LYS A 484 19.82 -54.07 4.50
CA LYS A 484 19.34 -55.36 4.00
C LYS A 484 20.05 -56.55 4.66
N GLY A 485 19.32 -57.64 4.87
CA GLY A 485 19.86 -58.92 5.35
C GLY A 485 19.58 -59.27 6.82
N ARG A 486 20.05 -60.46 7.23
CA ARG A 486 19.74 -61.12 8.53
C ARG A 486 20.11 -60.29 9.77
N TRP A 487 21.08 -59.39 9.66
CA TRP A 487 21.65 -58.60 10.78
C TRP A 487 21.18 -57.14 10.82
N ARG A 488 20.11 -56.77 10.10
CA ARG A 488 19.61 -55.39 9.99
C ARG A 488 19.39 -54.71 11.35
N PHE A 489 18.82 -55.46 12.31
CA PHE A 489 18.47 -54.93 13.63
C PHE A 489 19.73 -54.61 14.45
N LEU A 490 20.73 -55.50 14.40
CA LEU A 490 22.01 -55.30 15.09
C LEU A 490 22.79 -54.12 14.49
N ARG A 491 22.82 -53.99 13.16
CA ARG A 491 23.47 -52.85 12.47
C ARG A 491 22.77 -51.51 12.77
N ALA A 492 21.44 -51.49 12.78
CA ALA A 492 20.67 -50.31 13.12
C ALA A 492 20.85 -49.91 14.59
N LEU A 493 20.87 -50.88 15.51
CA LEU A 493 21.10 -50.67 16.94
C LEU A 493 22.52 -50.13 17.22
N LEU A 494 23.54 -50.73 16.60
CA LEU A 494 24.93 -50.25 16.71
C LEU A 494 25.08 -48.82 16.16
N ARG A 495 24.48 -48.52 15.01
CA ARG A 495 24.48 -47.16 14.44
C ARG A 495 23.74 -46.18 15.35
N PHE A 496 22.59 -46.56 15.89
CA PHE A 496 21.84 -45.70 16.82
C PHE A 496 22.63 -45.41 18.12
N LEU A 497 23.30 -46.42 18.69
CA LEU A 497 24.10 -46.25 19.91
C LEU A 497 25.34 -45.36 19.67
N HIS A 498 25.95 -45.42 18.49
CA HIS A 498 27.17 -44.65 18.18
C HIS A 498 26.90 -43.27 17.56
N LEU A 499 25.93 -43.15 16.67
CA LEU A 499 25.68 -41.95 15.85
C LEU A 499 24.38 -41.23 16.22
N ARG A 500 23.59 -41.78 17.16
CA ARG A 500 22.22 -41.31 17.48
C ARG A 500 21.25 -41.25 16.28
N ALA A 501 21.63 -41.85 15.15
CA ALA A 501 20.85 -41.95 13.93
C ALA A 501 20.96 -43.36 13.31
N ILE A 502 19.88 -43.82 12.66
CA ILE A 502 19.82 -45.15 12.02
C ILE A 502 20.51 -45.13 10.64
N TYR A 503 20.51 -43.98 9.96
CA TYR A 503 21.02 -43.78 8.61
C TYR A 503 22.15 -42.75 8.61
N SER A 504 23.05 -42.83 7.63
CA SER A 504 24.15 -41.88 7.46
C SER A 504 23.62 -40.58 6.84
N GLU A 505 23.93 -39.46 7.48
CA GLU A 505 23.58 -38.10 7.02
C GLU A 505 24.39 -37.72 5.78
N THR A 506 25.67 -38.07 5.76
CA THR A 506 26.59 -37.76 4.64
C THR A 506 26.09 -38.27 3.28
N SER A 507 25.51 -39.47 3.25
CA SER A 507 24.97 -40.03 1.99
C SER A 507 23.79 -39.23 1.42
N LEU A 508 22.98 -38.65 2.31
CA LEU A 508 21.85 -37.80 1.92
C LEU A 508 22.34 -36.41 1.52
N GLU A 509 23.23 -35.81 2.31
CA GLU A 509 23.82 -34.50 2.02
C GLU A 509 24.54 -34.48 0.68
N ASP A 510 25.41 -35.46 0.41
CA ASP A 510 26.14 -35.53 -0.86
C ASP A 510 25.19 -35.59 -2.06
N LEU A 511 24.07 -36.30 -1.90
CA LEU A 511 23.09 -36.44 -2.97
C LEU A 511 22.25 -35.18 -3.15
N LEU A 512 21.89 -34.50 -2.05
CA LEU A 512 21.20 -33.20 -2.11
C LEU A 512 22.11 -32.13 -2.71
N LYS A 513 23.41 -32.09 -2.39
CA LYS A 513 24.38 -31.18 -3.02
C LYS A 513 24.47 -31.41 -4.52
N VAL A 514 24.46 -32.66 -4.97
CA VAL A 514 24.51 -33.01 -6.40
C VAL A 514 23.22 -32.61 -7.13
N GLU A 515 22.05 -32.91 -6.57
CA GLU A 515 20.77 -32.71 -7.26
C GLU A 515 20.24 -31.28 -7.12
N CYS A 516 20.48 -30.63 -5.97
CA CYS A 516 20.00 -29.27 -5.66
C CYS A 516 21.08 -28.17 -5.80
N GLY A 517 22.30 -28.52 -6.17
CA GLY A 517 23.40 -27.57 -6.36
C GLY A 517 24.16 -27.25 -5.07
N ASP A 518 25.49 -27.39 -5.13
CA ASP A 518 26.38 -27.04 -4.03
C ASP A 518 26.68 -25.52 -4.06
N GLY A 519 26.23 -24.80 -3.04
CA GLY A 519 26.43 -23.36 -2.89
C GLY A 519 25.30 -22.46 -3.40
N GLU A 520 24.21 -23.01 -3.93
CA GLU A 520 23.02 -22.22 -4.27
C GLU A 520 22.25 -21.82 -3.01
N ARG A 521 21.93 -20.51 -2.87
CA ARG A 521 21.14 -19.98 -1.74
C ARG A 521 19.64 -20.10 -2.03
N LEU A 522 18.86 -20.44 -1.00
CA LEU A 522 17.40 -20.50 -1.08
C LEU A 522 16.80 -19.15 -1.50
N PHE A 523 17.21 -18.07 -0.83
CA PHE A 523 16.93 -16.70 -1.27
C PHE A 523 18.08 -16.20 -2.16
N GLY A 524 18.14 -16.78 -3.36
CA GLY A 524 19.14 -16.48 -4.37
C GLY A 524 18.54 -16.16 -5.72
N HIS A 525 19.40 -15.76 -6.66
CA HIS A 525 19.00 -15.47 -8.03
C HIS A 525 18.40 -16.68 -8.73
N ALA A 526 17.29 -16.48 -9.44
CA ALA A 526 16.74 -17.42 -10.43
C ALA A 526 16.38 -16.61 -11.67
N GLU A 527 16.66 -17.15 -12.87
CA GLU A 527 16.36 -16.47 -14.14
C GLU A 527 14.86 -16.19 -14.30
N ILE A 528 14.03 -17.17 -13.91
CA ILE A 528 12.57 -17.06 -13.83
C ILE A 528 12.18 -17.19 -12.36
N SER A 529 11.69 -16.09 -11.79
CA SER A 529 11.26 -16.03 -10.39
C SER A 529 9.76 -15.76 -10.33
N GLY A 530 8.98 -16.82 -10.18
CA GLY A 530 7.52 -16.75 -10.04
C GLY A 530 7.06 -17.23 -8.67
N VAL A 531 7.34 -18.50 -8.39
CA VAL A 531 6.82 -19.26 -7.25
C VAL A 531 7.50 -18.90 -5.93
N ARG A 532 6.67 -18.74 -4.89
CA ARG A 532 7.10 -18.66 -3.50
C ARG A 532 7.20 -20.07 -2.91
N ILE A 533 8.36 -20.42 -2.36
CA ILE A 533 8.62 -21.74 -1.78
C ILE A 533 8.81 -21.57 -0.27
N ALA A 534 8.13 -22.39 0.52
CA ALA A 534 8.24 -22.45 1.97
C ALA A 534 8.53 -23.88 2.42
N VAL A 535 9.55 -24.07 3.26
CA VAL A 535 9.92 -25.37 3.83
C VAL A 535 9.89 -25.26 5.35
N THR A 536 9.23 -26.21 6.01
CA THR A 536 9.14 -26.24 7.47
C THR A 536 10.31 -26.98 8.07
N ALA A 537 10.93 -26.40 9.09
CA ALA A 537 11.98 -27.04 9.90
C ALA A 537 11.71 -26.86 11.40
N VAL A 538 12.30 -27.72 12.22
CA VAL A 538 12.28 -27.61 13.68
C VAL A 538 13.71 -27.71 14.18
N SER A 539 14.15 -26.74 14.97
CA SER A 539 15.48 -26.76 15.57
C SER A 539 15.58 -27.80 16.68
N ASP A 540 16.81 -28.12 17.08
CA ASP A 540 17.14 -28.92 18.27
C ASP A 540 16.46 -28.44 19.56
N ARG A 541 16.29 -27.11 19.69
CA ARG A 541 15.60 -26.44 20.80
C ARG A 541 14.07 -26.44 20.68
N GLY A 542 13.51 -27.09 19.67
CA GLY A 542 12.07 -27.15 19.42
C GLY A 542 11.49 -25.88 18.79
N THR A 543 12.33 -24.94 18.35
CA THR A 543 11.86 -23.75 17.63
C THR A 543 11.41 -24.16 16.25
N ARG A 544 10.16 -23.83 15.91
CA ARG A 544 9.59 -24.12 14.60
C ARG A 544 9.90 -22.97 13.67
N SER A 545 10.41 -23.28 12.50
CA SER A 545 10.92 -22.30 11.55
C SER A 545 10.41 -22.57 10.15
N ILE A 546 10.30 -21.51 9.37
CA ILE A 546 9.97 -21.56 7.95
C ILE A 546 11.16 -20.99 7.18
N LEU A 547 11.68 -21.78 6.24
CA LEU A 547 12.74 -21.44 5.32
C LEU A 547 12.10 -21.09 3.98
N THR A 548 12.38 -19.92 3.44
CA THR A 548 11.70 -19.43 2.23
C THR A 548 12.64 -18.81 1.20
N ASN A 549 12.21 -18.83 -0.07
CA ASN A 549 12.84 -18.07 -1.15
C ASN A 549 12.26 -16.64 -1.32
N TYR A 550 11.51 -16.16 -0.32
CA TYR A 550 10.82 -14.87 -0.33
C TYR A 550 10.79 -14.31 1.11
N ASN A 551 10.50 -13.02 1.32
CA ASN A 551 10.39 -12.45 2.67
C ASN A 551 8.93 -12.32 3.12
N GLY A 552 8.01 -12.05 2.19
CA GLY A 552 6.62 -11.75 2.50
C GLY A 552 6.42 -10.29 2.91
N ALA A 553 5.15 -9.86 2.89
CA ALA A 553 4.78 -8.46 3.11
C ALA A 553 4.52 -8.10 4.59
N VAL A 554 4.43 -9.10 5.47
CA VAL A 554 4.06 -8.93 6.88
C VAL A 554 5.11 -9.65 7.71
N GLN A 555 5.72 -8.95 8.68
CA GLN A 555 6.49 -9.63 9.71
C GLN A 555 5.54 -10.58 10.43
N ILE A 556 5.80 -11.89 10.32
CA ILE A 556 4.98 -12.93 10.95
C ILE A 556 5.09 -12.72 12.47
N GLN A 557 4.14 -12.00 13.06
CA GLN A 557 3.89 -11.97 14.50
C GLN A 557 3.10 -13.23 14.91
N ASP A 558 3.53 -14.40 14.42
CA ASP A 558 3.04 -15.69 14.89
C ASP A 558 4.11 -16.28 15.79
N ASP A 559 3.85 -16.34 17.09
CA ASP A 559 4.73 -16.94 18.09
C ASP A 559 5.04 -18.43 17.79
N ARG A 560 4.29 -19.06 16.88
CA ARG A 560 4.44 -20.48 16.54
C ARG A 560 5.49 -20.77 15.49
N TYR A 561 5.84 -19.83 14.60
CA TYR A 561 6.80 -20.07 13.52
C TYR A 561 7.68 -18.84 13.25
N SER A 562 8.99 -19.03 13.23
CA SER A 562 9.95 -17.98 12.86
C SER A 562 10.39 -18.10 11.40
N LEU A 563 10.34 -17.00 10.66
CA LEU A 563 10.96 -16.92 9.33
C LEU A 563 12.49 -16.87 9.49
N VAL A 564 13.20 -17.77 8.80
CA VAL A 564 14.67 -17.76 8.78
C VAL A 564 15.15 -16.80 7.69
N ARG A 565 15.58 -15.61 8.11
CA ARG A 565 16.22 -14.61 7.25
C ARG A 565 17.38 -13.94 7.99
N PRO A 566 18.61 -14.47 7.89
CA PRO A 566 19.77 -13.91 8.58
C PRO A 566 20.12 -12.51 8.08
N GLN A 567 20.62 -11.63 8.97
CA GLN A 567 21.10 -10.28 8.57
C GLN A 567 22.33 -10.35 7.66
N ASP A 568 23.20 -11.33 7.88
CA ASP A 568 24.36 -11.59 7.05
C ASP A 568 23.96 -12.50 5.88
N ILE A 569 24.01 -11.95 4.66
CA ILE A 569 23.71 -12.69 3.43
C ILE A 569 24.58 -13.93 3.31
N ALA A 570 25.81 -13.92 3.85
CA ALA A 570 26.70 -15.07 3.79
C ALA A 570 26.11 -16.31 4.50
N LYS A 571 25.26 -16.08 5.51
CA LYS A 571 24.59 -17.09 6.33
C LYS A 571 23.21 -17.50 5.79
N GLU A 572 22.78 -16.96 4.65
CA GLU A 572 21.53 -17.38 4.02
C GLU A 572 21.55 -18.88 3.72
N PRO A 573 20.50 -19.65 4.10
CA PRO A 573 20.46 -21.08 3.90
C PRO A 573 20.71 -21.48 2.45
N LEU A 574 21.53 -22.52 2.26
CA LEU A 574 21.72 -23.15 0.97
C LEU A 574 20.53 -24.06 0.65
N ILE A 575 20.23 -24.24 -0.63
CA ILE A 575 19.09 -25.07 -1.06
C ILE A 575 19.21 -26.50 -0.54
N TRP A 576 20.42 -27.07 -0.50
CA TRP A 576 20.63 -28.44 -0.02
C TRP A 576 20.55 -28.59 1.51
N GLU A 577 20.69 -27.48 2.26
CA GLU A 577 20.57 -27.45 3.74
C GLU A 577 19.10 -27.41 4.20
N VAL A 578 18.17 -27.15 3.26
CA VAL A 578 16.74 -26.93 3.49
C VAL A 578 15.94 -28.12 2.98
#